data_AF-A0A2G8D631-F1
#
_entry.id   AF-A0A2G8D631-F1
#
_cell.length_a   1.000
_cell.length_b   1.000
_cell.length_c   1.000
_cell.angle_alpha   90.00
_cell.angle_beta   90.00
_cell.angle_gamma   90.00
#
_symmetry.space_group_name_H-M   'P 1'
#
loop_
_entity.id
_entity.type
_entity.pdbx_description
1 polymer ?
#
loop_
_entity_poly.entity_id
_entity_poly.type
_entity_poly.pdbx_seq_one_letter_code
_entity_poly.pdbx_strand_id
1 'polypeptide(L)'
;MNQTAGALLGSGRWVRESPVSRTIGRAYFGLQAVAGAVWWIAVFTVPAVRRATLGDIDPVLMAAADVPLFVLASALAALGVRRAAWIAVPWTLFVSAAMVILATATGTAGWGALLMSAAAIGSVLAWLLLRFGRIPADAALVGPLGFGTARRGIPPLRQLGRTLLQMSVFWILFLGVIPFGVALLEWRWGLRSEFPVAVRVLGAAILLLASALGVWAAFAMALRGDGTPLPSAAANRLVLAGPYRLVRNPMALAGIVQAFGVGLCGSSWLVAVYALCGILYWNELVRPFEEDDLARRFGAEFEAYRARVRCWVPRLRPAG
;
A
#
# COMPACT_ATOMS: atom_id res chain seq x y z
N MET A 1 -25.73 -10.34 15.75
CA MET A 1 -25.14 -10.40 14.40
C MET A 1 -25.99 -9.59 13.41
N ASN A 2 -25.88 -8.24 13.37
CA ASN A 2 -26.06 -7.37 12.17
C ASN A 2 -26.33 -5.87 12.41
N GLN A 3 -26.41 -5.35 13.65
CA GLN A 3 -26.69 -3.90 13.85
C GLN A 3 -25.56 -3.08 14.50
N THR A 4 -24.51 -3.69 15.03
CA THR A 4 -23.40 -2.97 15.68
C THR A 4 -22.20 -2.66 14.78
N ALA A 5 -22.17 -3.18 13.55
CA ALA A 5 -21.08 -2.89 12.60
C ALA A 5 -21.22 -1.52 11.90
N GLY A 6 -22.43 -0.96 11.85
CA GLY A 6 -22.72 0.30 11.15
C GLY A 6 -22.41 1.57 11.96
N ALA A 7 -22.22 1.46 13.28
CA ALA A 7 -22.03 2.62 14.17
C ALA A 7 -20.57 2.90 14.54
N LEU A 8 -19.61 2.23 13.88
CA LEU A 8 -18.20 2.26 14.24
C LEU A 8 -17.42 3.02 13.18
N LEU A 9 -17.31 4.34 13.35
CA LEU A 9 -16.63 5.21 12.40
C LEU A 9 -15.17 5.41 12.78
N GLY A 10 -14.32 4.57 12.18
CA GLY A 10 -12.91 4.91 11.98
C GLY A 10 -12.79 6.15 11.11
N SER A 11 -11.90 7.04 11.52
CA SER A 11 -11.77 8.39 10.95
C SER A 11 -11.16 8.44 9.53
N GLY A 12 -10.80 7.29 8.95
CA GLY A 12 -10.21 7.20 7.61
C GLY A 12 -11.17 7.59 6.49
N ARG A 13 -10.70 8.40 5.52
CA ARG A 13 -11.52 8.93 4.42
C ARG A 13 -12.14 7.83 3.56
N TRP A 14 -11.45 6.70 3.45
CA TRP A 14 -11.82 5.58 2.58
C TRP A 14 -12.54 4.44 3.30
N VAL A 15 -12.61 4.48 4.63
CA VAL A 15 -13.26 3.45 5.46
C VAL A 15 -14.75 3.74 5.62
N ARG A 16 -15.15 5.01 5.54
CA ARG A 16 -16.55 5.44 5.69
C ARG A 16 -17.25 5.56 4.35
N GLU A 17 -18.52 5.17 4.33
CA GLU A 17 -19.38 5.48 3.20
C GLU A 17 -19.54 6.99 3.10
N SER A 18 -19.15 7.57 1.95
CA SER A 18 -19.34 9.01 1.73
C SER A 18 -19.70 9.33 0.27
N PRO A 19 -20.53 10.36 0.04
CA PRO A 19 -20.76 10.88 -1.32
C PRO A 19 -19.45 11.35 -2.00
N VAL A 20 -18.50 11.82 -1.21
CA VAL A 20 -17.16 12.23 -1.67
C VAL A 20 -16.41 11.03 -2.25
N SER A 21 -16.44 9.86 -1.60
CA SER A 21 -15.82 8.63 -2.08
C SER A 21 -16.31 8.23 -3.48
N ARG A 22 -17.63 8.29 -3.71
CA ARG A 22 -18.23 8.01 -5.03
C ARG A 22 -17.79 9.04 -6.07
N THR A 23 -17.69 10.31 -5.68
CA THR A 23 -17.20 11.38 -6.56
C THR A 23 -15.75 11.15 -6.97
N ILE A 24 -14.90 10.70 -6.04
CA ILE A 24 -13.51 10.34 -6.36
C ILE A 24 -13.45 9.13 -7.30
N GLY A 25 -14.29 8.10 -7.08
CA GLY A 25 -14.40 6.99 -8.02
C GLY A 25 -14.75 7.43 -9.45
N ARG A 26 -15.72 8.36 -9.59
CA ARG A 26 -16.07 8.95 -10.90
C ARG A 26 -14.92 9.77 -11.50
N ALA A 27 -14.26 10.59 -10.68
CA ALA A 27 -13.14 11.41 -11.10
C ALA A 27 -11.97 10.54 -11.60
N TYR A 28 -11.71 9.41 -10.95
CA TYR A 28 -10.71 8.45 -11.40
C TYR A 28 -11.03 7.88 -12.77
N PHE A 29 -12.27 7.43 -13.02
CA PHE A 29 -12.67 6.95 -14.35
C PHE A 29 -12.59 8.05 -15.42
N GLY A 30 -12.86 9.31 -15.05
CA GLY A 30 -12.66 10.45 -15.95
C GLY A 30 -11.19 10.65 -16.30
N LEU A 31 -10.30 10.63 -15.30
CA LEU A 31 -8.86 10.69 -15.50
C LEU A 31 -8.36 9.50 -16.34
N GLN A 32 -8.85 8.29 -16.07
CA GLN A 32 -8.51 7.09 -16.81
C GLN A 32 -8.91 7.19 -18.29
N ALA A 33 -10.11 7.71 -18.58
CA ALA A 33 -10.55 7.93 -19.96
C ALA A 33 -9.66 8.94 -20.69
N VAL A 34 -9.37 10.08 -20.06
CA VAL A 34 -8.49 11.11 -20.65
C VAL A 34 -7.07 10.57 -20.85
N ALA A 35 -6.50 9.91 -19.84
CA ALA A 35 -5.17 9.33 -19.93
C ALA A 35 -5.09 8.24 -21.01
N GLY A 36 -6.11 7.38 -21.12
CA GLY A 36 -6.21 6.35 -22.16
C GLY A 36 -6.32 6.95 -23.56
N ALA A 37 -7.13 8.00 -23.74
CA ALA A 37 -7.24 8.71 -25.01
C ALA A 37 -5.91 9.37 -25.43
N VAL A 38 -5.26 10.08 -24.51
CA VAL A 38 -3.94 10.71 -24.74
C VAL A 38 -2.89 9.65 -25.06
N TRP A 39 -2.90 8.52 -24.35
CA TRP A 39 -1.98 7.42 -24.62
C TRP A 39 -2.20 6.80 -26.00
N TRP A 40 -3.44 6.56 -26.43
CA TRP A 40 -3.71 6.07 -27.78
C TRP A 40 -3.24 7.03 -28.87
N ILE A 41 -3.46 8.35 -28.69
CA ILE A 41 -2.89 9.36 -29.58
C ILE A 41 -1.35 9.23 -29.62
N ALA A 42 -0.71 9.08 -28.47
CA ALA A 42 0.74 8.92 -28.37
C ALA A 42 1.26 7.63 -29.03
N VAL A 43 0.51 6.52 -28.97
CA VAL A 43 0.85 5.26 -29.63
C VAL A 43 0.92 5.42 -31.16
N PHE A 44 0.01 6.20 -31.75
CA PHE A 44 0.00 6.43 -33.21
C PHE A 44 0.95 7.55 -33.67
N THR A 45 1.32 8.48 -32.78
CA THR A 45 2.16 9.65 -33.12
C THR A 45 3.63 9.49 -32.72
N VAL A 46 3.94 8.70 -31.68
CA VAL A 46 5.28 8.59 -31.11
C VAL A 46 5.74 7.13 -31.13
N PRO A 47 6.63 6.73 -32.07
CA PRO A 47 7.09 5.34 -32.20
C PRO A 47 7.80 4.78 -30.95
N ALA A 48 8.39 5.65 -30.13
CA ALA A 48 9.01 5.26 -28.87
C ALA A 48 7.95 4.78 -27.85
N VAL A 49 6.81 5.48 -27.76
CA VAL A 49 5.70 5.09 -26.88
C VAL A 49 5.14 3.74 -27.32
N ARG A 50 4.83 3.58 -28.62
CA ARG A 50 4.35 2.30 -29.16
C ARG A 50 5.25 1.12 -28.81
N ARG A 51 6.55 1.23 -29.06
CA ARG A 51 7.50 0.13 -28.75
C ARG A 51 7.62 -0.13 -27.25
N ALA A 52 7.65 0.93 -26.44
CA ALA A 52 7.78 0.81 -24.98
C ALA A 52 6.54 0.21 -24.32
N THR A 53 5.34 0.47 -24.85
CA THR A 53 4.07 0.09 -24.20
C THR A 53 3.31 -1.02 -24.89
N LEU A 54 3.46 -1.25 -26.19
CA LEU A 54 2.77 -2.33 -26.93
C LEU A 54 3.73 -3.40 -27.46
N GLY A 55 5.03 -3.11 -27.53
CA GLY A 55 5.99 -4.04 -28.14
C GLY A 55 5.62 -4.31 -29.59
N ASP A 56 5.36 -5.58 -29.91
CA ASP A 56 5.03 -6.06 -31.24
C ASP A 56 3.51 -6.26 -31.47
N ILE A 57 2.66 -5.86 -30.51
CA ILE A 57 1.20 -5.92 -30.67
C ILE A 57 0.77 -4.95 -31.78
N ASP A 58 -0.12 -5.41 -32.67
CA ASP A 58 -0.75 -4.55 -33.68
C ASP A 58 -1.57 -3.43 -33.01
N PRO A 59 -1.16 -2.16 -33.16
CA PRO A 59 -1.83 -1.05 -32.50
C PRO A 59 -3.24 -0.79 -33.04
N VAL A 60 -3.54 -1.12 -34.30
CA VAL A 60 -4.86 -0.88 -34.90
C VAL A 60 -5.88 -1.87 -34.32
N LEU A 61 -5.53 -3.16 -34.30
CA LEU A 61 -6.40 -4.19 -33.74
C LEU A 61 -6.64 -3.96 -32.25
N MET A 62 -5.59 -3.63 -31.50
CA MET A 62 -5.71 -3.34 -30.07
C MET A 62 -6.54 -2.07 -29.82
N ALA A 63 -6.36 -1.00 -30.60
CA ALA A 63 -7.15 0.22 -30.48
C ALA A 63 -8.64 -0.02 -30.73
N ALA A 64 -8.97 -0.85 -31.72
CA ALA A 64 -10.35 -1.15 -32.09
C ALA A 64 -11.15 -1.77 -30.92
N ALA A 65 -10.48 -2.57 -30.07
CA ALA A 65 -11.09 -3.14 -28.87
C ALA A 65 -10.95 -2.22 -27.64
N ASP A 66 -9.77 -1.64 -27.43
CA ASP A 66 -9.44 -0.91 -26.21
C ASP A 66 -10.12 0.48 -26.17
N VAL A 67 -10.23 1.20 -27.28
CA VAL A 67 -10.89 2.52 -27.27
C VAL A 67 -12.35 2.44 -26.81
N PRO A 68 -13.20 1.52 -27.31
CA PRO A 68 -14.56 1.36 -26.80
C PRO A 68 -14.61 0.83 -25.36
N LEU A 69 -13.85 -0.22 -25.05
CA LEU A 69 -13.99 -0.98 -23.81
C LEU A 69 -13.24 -0.38 -22.63
N PHE A 70 -12.17 0.38 -22.88
CA PHE A 70 -11.39 1.09 -21.87
C PHE A 70 -11.75 2.57 -21.85
N VAL A 71 -11.50 3.30 -22.93
CA VAL A 71 -11.61 4.78 -22.95
C VAL A 71 -13.07 5.23 -22.84
N LEU A 72 -13.94 4.78 -23.75
CA LEU A 72 -15.34 5.20 -23.76
C LEU A 72 -16.12 4.67 -22.56
N ALA A 73 -15.92 3.41 -22.19
CA ALA A 73 -16.55 2.84 -21.00
C ALA A 73 -16.13 3.58 -19.71
N SER A 74 -14.86 3.98 -19.58
CA SER A 74 -14.40 4.81 -18.46
C SER A 74 -15.03 6.20 -18.47
N ALA A 75 -15.14 6.83 -19.65
CA ALA A 75 -15.81 8.13 -19.79
C ALA A 75 -17.29 8.06 -19.36
N LEU A 76 -18.01 7.02 -19.80
CA LEU A 76 -19.40 6.77 -19.42
C LEU A 76 -19.54 6.51 -17.91
N ALA A 77 -18.61 5.76 -17.31
CA ALA A 77 -18.57 5.55 -15.87
C ALA A 77 -18.37 6.86 -15.10
N ALA A 78 -17.51 7.75 -15.59
CA ALA A 78 -17.29 9.09 -15.03
C ALA A 78 -18.55 9.96 -15.09
N LEU A 79 -19.29 9.89 -16.20
CA LEU A 79 -20.57 10.60 -16.41
C LEU A 79 -21.72 10.03 -15.56
N GLY A 80 -21.52 8.91 -14.87
CA GLY A 80 -22.48 8.34 -13.92
C GLY A 80 -23.18 7.07 -14.40
N VAL A 81 -22.84 6.56 -15.58
CA VAL A 81 -23.37 5.29 -16.09
C VAL A 81 -22.68 4.14 -15.37
N ARG A 82 -23.22 3.73 -14.21
CA ARG A 82 -22.60 2.69 -13.35
C ARG A 82 -22.36 1.35 -14.06
N ARG A 83 -23.20 1.00 -15.05
CA ARG A 83 -23.04 -0.22 -15.86
C ARG A 83 -21.78 -0.19 -16.71
N ALA A 84 -21.29 0.98 -17.11
CA ALA A 84 -20.07 1.09 -17.89
C ALA A 84 -18.81 0.69 -17.10
N ALA A 85 -18.81 0.89 -15.77
CA ALA A 85 -17.72 0.41 -14.91
C ALA A 85 -17.62 -1.13 -14.90
N TRP A 86 -18.73 -1.85 -15.11
CA TRP A 86 -18.73 -3.31 -15.25
C TRP A 86 -18.15 -3.80 -16.58
N ILE A 87 -17.92 -2.89 -17.53
CA ILE A 87 -17.23 -3.18 -18.79
C ILE A 87 -15.77 -2.75 -18.67
N ALA A 88 -15.52 -1.50 -18.23
CA ALA A 88 -14.19 -0.93 -18.12
C ALA A 88 -13.29 -1.74 -17.19
N VAL A 89 -13.78 -2.15 -16.01
CA VAL A 89 -12.94 -2.81 -15.00
C VAL A 89 -12.49 -4.21 -15.43
N PRO A 90 -13.38 -5.13 -15.85
CA PRO A 90 -12.94 -6.45 -16.33
C PRO A 90 -12.03 -6.34 -17.55
N TRP A 91 -12.31 -5.42 -18.47
CA TRP A 91 -11.45 -5.18 -19.62
C TRP A 91 -10.06 -4.70 -19.21
N THR A 92 -9.97 -3.71 -18.31
CA THR A 92 -8.68 -3.22 -17.78
C THR A 92 -7.89 -4.35 -17.11
N LEU A 93 -8.56 -5.21 -16.33
CA LEU A 93 -7.93 -6.37 -15.69
C LEU A 93 -7.42 -7.39 -16.73
N PHE A 94 -8.22 -7.66 -17.75
CA PHE A 94 -7.85 -8.57 -18.85
C PHE A 94 -6.61 -8.04 -19.60
N VAL A 95 -6.64 -6.78 -20.04
CA VAL A 95 -5.51 -6.15 -20.74
C VAL A 95 -4.28 -6.11 -19.82
N SER A 96 -4.43 -5.73 -18.55
CA SER A 96 -3.33 -5.76 -17.59
C SER A 96 -2.70 -7.14 -17.45
N ALA A 97 -3.51 -8.19 -17.33
CA ALA A 97 -3.02 -9.56 -17.22
C ALA A 97 -2.28 -9.99 -18.50
N ALA A 98 -2.87 -9.71 -19.67
CA ALA A 98 -2.25 -9.99 -20.97
C ALA A 98 -0.91 -9.26 -21.13
N MET A 99 -0.84 -7.98 -20.76
CA MET A 99 0.39 -7.18 -20.83
C MET A 99 1.46 -7.67 -19.86
N VAL A 100 1.09 -8.04 -18.63
CA VAL A 100 2.01 -8.63 -17.64
C VAL A 100 2.58 -9.95 -18.16
N ILE A 101 1.72 -10.83 -18.71
CA ILE A 101 2.15 -12.11 -19.29
C ILE A 101 3.08 -11.85 -20.47
N LEU A 102 2.69 -10.98 -21.40
CA LEU A 102 3.49 -10.66 -22.57
C LEU A 102 4.85 -10.08 -22.19
N ALA A 103 4.90 -9.08 -21.33
CA ALA A 103 6.14 -8.44 -20.91
C ALA A 103 7.06 -9.40 -20.15
N THR A 104 6.48 -10.30 -19.36
CA THR A 104 7.24 -11.33 -18.63
C THR A 104 7.69 -12.48 -19.54
N ALA A 105 6.98 -12.77 -20.63
CA ALA A 105 7.33 -13.82 -21.59
C ALA A 105 8.35 -13.33 -22.63
N THR A 106 8.23 -12.08 -23.10
CA THR A 106 9.03 -11.54 -24.22
C THR A 106 10.09 -10.55 -23.78
N GLY A 107 9.88 -9.81 -22.68
CA GLY A 107 10.76 -8.70 -22.27
C GLY A 107 10.54 -7.40 -22.99
N THR A 108 9.50 -7.33 -23.83
CA THR A 108 9.07 -6.10 -24.49
C THR A 108 7.84 -5.53 -23.76
N ALA A 109 7.41 -4.33 -24.13
CA ALA A 109 6.18 -3.72 -23.61
C ALA A 109 6.11 -3.53 -22.08
N GLY A 110 7.26 -3.48 -21.38
CA GLY A 110 7.32 -3.38 -19.92
C GLY A 110 6.61 -2.16 -19.33
N TRP A 111 6.70 -1.01 -20.00
CA TRP A 111 5.95 0.19 -19.59
C TRP A 111 4.44 -0.02 -19.72
N GLY A 112 3.99 -0.77 -20.73
CA GLY A 112 2.59 -1.12 -20.90
C GLY A 112 2.07 -2.00 -19.77
N ALA A 113 2.84 -3.03 -19.39
CA ALA A 113 2.51 -3.89 -18.25
C ALA A 113 2.40 -3.09 -16.95
N LEU A 114 3.34 -2.19 -16.69
CA LEU A 114 3.31 -1.33 -15.51
C LEU A 114 2.09 -0.39 -15.50
N LEU A 115 1.88 0.35 -16.60
CA LEU A 115 0.78 1.32 -16.70
C LEU A 115 -0.58 0.64 -16.57
N MET A 116 -0.75 -0.51 -17.22
CA MET A 116 -2.01 -1.27 -17.13
C MET A 116 -2.20 -1.90 -15.75
N SER A 117 -1.13 -2.33 -15.06
CA SER A 117 -1.23 -2.79 -13.67
C SER A 117 -1.68 -1.67 -12.74
N ALA A 118 -1.15 -0.46 -12.91
CA ALA A 118 -1.58 0.72 -12.16
C ALA A 118 -3.04 1.11 -12.48
N ALA A 119 -3.43 1.08 -13.76
CA ALA A 119 -4.80 1.32 -14.20
C ALA A 119 -5.79 0.27 -13.66
N ALA A 120 -5.39 -1.00 -13.62
CA ALA A 120 -6.20 -2.09 -13.09
C ALA A 120 -6.44 -1.92 -11.57
N ILE A 121 -5.40 -1.65 -10.80
CA ILE A 121 -5.53 -1.39 -9.35
C ILE A 121 -6.46 -0.20 -9.12
N GLY A 122 -6.22 0.92 -9.81
CA GLY A 122 -7.06 2.10 -9.64
C GLY A 122 -8.51 1.90 -10.12
N SER A 123 -8.73 1.15 -11.21
CA SER A 123 -10.06 0.77 -11.71
C SER A 123 -10.84 -0.05 -10.68
N VAL A 124 -10.18 -1.03 -10.05
CA VAL A 124 -10.80 -1.83 -8.98
C VAL A 124 -11.14 -0.94 -7.78
N LEU A 125 -10.20 -0.10 -7.33
CA LEU A 125 -10.45 0.82 -6.22
C LEU A 125 -11.60 1.78 -6.53
N ALA A 126 -11.61 2.40 -7.71
CA ALA A 126 -12.65 3.31 -8.16
C ALA A 126 -14.01 2.60 -8.26
N TRP A 127 -14.04 1.36 -8.74
CA TRP A 127 -15.26 0.56 -8.79
C TRP A 127 -15.79 0.21 -7.41
N LEU A 128 -14.92 -0.18 -6.46
CA LEU A 128 -15.31 -0.38 -5.06
C LEU A 128 -15.92 0.89 -4.46
N LEU A 129 -15.33 2.06 -4.74
CA LEU A 129 -15.85 3.35 -4.30
C LEU A 129 -17.20 3.69 -4.93
N LEU A 130 -17.42 3.40 -6.21
CA LEU A 130 -18.72 3.59 -6.86
C LEU A 130 -19.78 2.63 -6.31
N ARG A 131 -19.39 1.39 -6.01
CA ARG A 131 -20.32 0.32 -5.61
C ARG A 131 -20.73 0.42 -4.15
N PHE A 132 -19.76 0.65 -3.26
CA PHE A 132 -19.93 0.60 -1.81
C PHE A 132 -19.80 1.97 -1.15
N GLY A 133 -19.33 3.00 -1.86
CA GLY A 133 -19.05 4.31 -1.27
C GLY A 133 -17.87 4.32 -0.28
N ARG A 134 -17.16 3.20 -0.13
CA ARG A 134 -16.00 2.98 0.73
C ARG A 134 -15.13 1.84 0.19
N ILE A 135 -13.90 1.73 0.68
CA ILE A 135 -13.06 0.54 0.50
C ILE A 135 -13.35 -0.40 1.68
N PRO A 136 -13.79 -1.65 1.44
CA PRO A 136 -14.12 -2.61 2.50
C PRO A 136 -12.84 -3.20 3.13
N ALA A 137 -12.01 -2.33 3.72
CA ALA A 137 -10.77 -2.72 4.40
C ALA A 137 -11.03 -3.46 5.73
N ASP A 138 -12.23 -3.31 6.28
CA ASP A 138 -12.75 -4.11 7.40
C ASP A 138 -12.69 -5.61 7.08
N ALA A 139 -13.05 -6.03 5.87
CA ALA A 139 -12.99 -7.43 5.47
C ALA A 139 -11.55 -7.98 5.37
N ALA A 140 -10.58 -7.15 4.97
CA ALA A 140 -9.17 -7.55 4.88
C ALA A 140 -8.52 -7.77 6.26
N LEU A 141 -9.09 -7.17 7.31
CA LEU A 141 -8.66 -7.31 8.70
C LEU A 141 -9.44 -8.38 9.46
N VAL A 142 -10.32 -9.14 8.80
CA VAL A 142 -11.01 -10.31 9.37
C VAL A 142 -10.25 -11.57 8.95
N GLY A 143 -9.49 -12.20 9.86
CA GLY A 143 -8.70 -13.39 9.58
C GLY A 143 -7.43 -13.51 10.45
N PRO A 144 -6.36 -14.19 9.98
CA PRO A 144 -5.10 -14.35 10.75
C PRO A 144 -4.36 -13.02 11.04
N LEU A 145 -4.76 -11.93 10.38
CA LEU A 145 -4.29 -10.55 10.62
C LEU A 145 -5.27 -9.72 11.48
N GLY A 146 -6.34 -10.33 11.99
CA GLY A 146 -7.30 -9.64 12.84
C GLY A 146 -6.71 -9.20 14.16
N PHE A 147 -7.17 -8.04 14.66
CA PHE A 147 -6.73 -7.50 15.93
C PHE A 147 -7.13 -8.44 17.07
N GLY A 148 -6.14 -8.89 17.83
CA GLY A 148 -6.28 -9.81 18.96
C GLY A 148 -5.25 -9.50 20.03
N THR A 149 -5.62 -9.64 21.30
CA THR A 149 -4.70 -9.39 22.42
C THR A 149 -3.78 -10.58 22.66
N ALA A 150 -2.52 -10.33 23.02
CA ALA A 150 -1.60 -11.40 23.42
C ALA A 150 -2.15 -12.21 24.61
N ARG A 151 -1.95 -13.54 24.58
CA ARG A 151 -2.24 -14.42 25.73
C ARG A 151 -1.37 -14.00 26.92
N ARG A 152 -2.01 -13.75 28.06
CA ARG A 152 -1.35 -13.38 29.32
C ARG A 152 -0.54 -14.54 29.89
N GLY A 153 0.55 -14.25 30.61
CA GLY A 153 1.34 -15.24 31.36
C GLY A 153 2.44 -15.95 30.57
N ILE A 154 2.84 -15.44 29.39
CA ILE A 154 3.99 -15.98 28.64
C ILE A 154 5.29 -15.43 29.26
N PRO A 155 6.30 -16.27 29.54
CA PRO A 155 7.56 -15.79 30.11
C PRO A 155 8.30 -14.84 29.14
N PRO A 156 9.00 -13.80 29.64
CA PRO A 156 9.60 -12.75 28.80
C PRO A 156 10.53 -13.26 27.69
N LEU A 157 11.31 -14.31 27.94
CA LEU A 157 12.20 -14.92 26.94
C LEU A 157 11.43 -15.55 25.76
N ARG A 158 10.30 -16.21 26.04
CA ARG A 158 9.43 -16.77 24.97
C ARG A 158 8.70 -15.65 24.22
N GLN A 159 8.32 -14.58 24.91
CA GLN A 159 7.72 -13.38 24.30
C GLN A 159 8.70 -12.71 23.32
N LEU A 160 9.97 -12.59 23.72
CA LEU A 160 11.03 -12.06 22.88
C LEU A 160 11.28 -12.97 21.67
N GLY A 161 11.40 -14.27 21.85
CA GLY A 161 11.58 -15.23 20.75
C GLY A 161 10.44 -15.19 19.73
N ARG A 162 9.18 -15.07 20.18
CA ARG A 162 8.02 -14.88 19.28
C ARG A 162 8.09 -13.56 18.53
N THR A 163 8.43 -12.47 19.22
CA THR A 163 8.58 -11.15 18.61
C THR A 163 9.67 -11.15 17.53
N LEU A 164 10.82 -11.77 17.82
CA LEU A 164 11.92 -11.91 16.86
C LEU A 164 11.52 -12.76 15.66
N LEU A 165 10.90 -13.93 15.87
CA LEU A 165 10.44 -14.77 14.78
C LEU A 165 9.44 -14.03 13.88
N GLN A 166 8.46 -13.36 14.50
CA GLN A 166 7.45 -12.58 13.80
C GLN A 166 8.05 -11.43 12.99
N MET A 167 8.97 -10.69 13.60
CA MET A 167 9.70 -9.60 12.96
C MET A 167 10.52 -10.13 11.79
N SER A 168 11.23 -11.24 11.94
CA SER A 168 12.01 -11.87 10.88
C SER A 168 11.13 -12.32 9.72
N VAL A 169 9.99 -12.97 9.97
CA VAL A 169 9.04 -13.36 8.91
C VAL A 169 8.53 -12.14 8.15
N PHE A 170 8.14 -11.08 8.87
CA PHE A 170 7.68 -9.84 8.25
C PHE A 170 8.80 -9.18 7.43
N TRP A 171 10.02 -9.12 7.95
CA TRP A 171 11.16 -8.54 7.24
C TRP A 171 11.53 -9.35 6.00
N ILE A 172 11.60 -10.68 6.10
CA ILE A 172 11.88 -11.55 4.96
C ILE A 172 10.83 -11.33 3.88
N LEU A 173 9.55 -11.26 4.24
CA LEU A 173 8.48 -11.07 3.26
C LEU A 173 8.51 -9.67 2.64
N PHE A 174 8.45 -8.62 3.45
CA PHE A 174 8.25 -7.23 3.00
C PHE A 174 9.53 -6.51 2.57
N LEU A 175 10.69 -6.94 3.06
CA LEU A 175 12.00 -6.34 2.72
C LEU A 175 12.87 -7.26 1.85
N GLY A 176 12.54 -8.56 1.77
CA GLY A 176 13.25 -9.55 0.94
C GLY A 176 12.42 -10.00 -0.25
N VAL A 177 11.44 -10.87 -0.04
CA VAL A 177 10.67 -11.58 -1.08
C VAL A 177 9.91 -10.62 -2.00
N ILE A 178 9.14 -9.68 -1.44
CA ILE A 178 8.37 -8.72 -2.25
C ILE A 178 9.31 -7.81 -3.04
N PRO A 179 10.30 -7.11 -2.43
CA PRO A 179 11.23 -6.29 -3.19
C PRO A 179 12.02 -7.07 -4.24
N PHE A 180 12.43 -8.29 -3.94
CA PHE A 180 13.11 -9.16 -4.90
C PHE A 180 12.22 -9.48 -6.11
N GLY A 181 10.96 -9.85 -5.87
CA GLY A 181 9.99 -10.08 -6.95
C GLY A 181 9.76 -8.83 -7.79
N VAL A 182 9.61 -7.66 -7.17
CA VAL A 182 9.46 -6.38 -7.87
C VAL A 182 10.71 -6.06 -8.70
N ALA A 183 11.91 -6.20 -8.12
CA ALA A 183 13.17 -5.95 -8.83
C ALA A 183 13.39 -6.93 -10.00
N LEU A 184 12.95 -8.19 -9.84
CA LEU A 184 12.97 -9.19 -10.90
C LEU A 184 12.06 -8.79 -12.06
N LEU A 185 10.83 -8.33 -11.77
CA LEU A 185 9.91 -7.81 -12.78
C LEU A 185 10.47 -6.55 -13.44
N GLU A 186 11.04 -5.63 -12.65
CA GLU A 186 11.64 -4.39 -13.17
C GLU A 186 12.77 -4.68 -14.15
N TRP A 187 13.64 -5.64 -13.83
CA TRP A 187 14.67 -6.14 -14.73
C TRP A 187 14.07 -6.82 -15.96
N ARG A 188 13.12 -7.74 -15.75
CA ARG A 188 12.49 -8.53 -16.83
C ARG A 188 11.75 -7.67 -17.84
N TRP A 189 11.15 -6.58 -17.38
CA TRP A 189 10.37 -5.62 -18.16
C TRP A 189 11.23 -4.50 -18.76
N GLY A 190 12.54 -4.50 -18.54
CA GLY A 190 13.43 -3.47 -19.07
C GLY A 190 13.20 -2.07 -18.47
N LEU A 191 12.66 -2.01 -17.24
CA LEU A 191 12.35 -0.77 -16.52
C LEU A 191 13.46 -0.36 -15.55
N ARG A 192 14.46 -1.22 -15.35
CA ARG A 192 15.53 -1.00 -14.38
C ARG A 192 16.38 0.19 -14.77
N SER A 193 16.63 1.05 -13.78
CA SER A 193 17.50 2.21 -13.92
C SER A 193 18.60 2.12 -12.86
N GLU A 194 19.86 2.10 -13.29
CA GLU A 194 20.98 2.05 -12.34
C GLU A 194 21.13 3.38 -11.61
N PHE A 195 21.09 3.33 -10.29
CA PHE A 195 21.27 4.51 -9.45
C PHE A 195 22.75 4.78 -9.19
N PRO A 196 23.15 6.05 -9.05
CA PRO A 196 24.51 6.41 -8.64
C PRO A 196 24.88 5.73 -7.32
N VAL A 197 26.16 5.37 -7.17
CA VAL A 197 26.68 4.70 -5.95
C VAL A 197 26.31 5.48 -4.68
N ALA A 198 26.38 6.81 -4.71
CA ALA A 198 26.00 7.65 -3.58
C ALA A 198 24.54 7.44 -3.13
N VAL A 199 23.60 7.28 -4.07
CA VAL A 199 22.19 7.01 -3.78
C VAL A 199 22.01 5.63 -3.16
N ARG A 200 22.74 4.62 -3.67
CA ARG A 200 22.71 3.26 -3.14
C ARG A 200 23.27 3.18 -1.72
N VAL A 201 24.40 3.87 -1.46
CA VAL A 201 25.01 3.98 -0.13
C VAL A 201 24.07 4.71 0.84
N LEU A 202 23.43 5.80 0.39
CA LEU A 202 22.40 6.48 1.18
C LEU A 202 21.23 5.54 1.50
N GLY A 203 20.77 4.75 0.52
CA GLY A 203 19.75 3.72 0.71
C GLY A 203 20.12 2.69 1.78
N ALA A 204 21.37 2.20 1.76
CA ALA A 204 21.89 1.31 2.78
C ALA A 204 21.94 1.96 4.17
N ALA A 205 22.39 3.22 4.26
CA ALA A 205 22.40 3.97 5.52
C ALA A 205 20.97 4.17 6.08
N ILE A 206 20.00 4.52 5.22
CA ILE A 206 18.59 4.64 5.57
C ILE A 206 18.04 3.31 6.09
N LEU A 207 18.33 2.20 5.39
CA LEU A 207 17.90 0.86 5.80
C LEU A 207 18.47 0.49 7.17
N LEU A 208 19.76 0.74 7.43
CA LEU A 208 20.39 0.44 8.72
C LEU A 208 19.78 1.26 9.87
N LEU A 209 19.61 2.58 9.67
CA LEU A 209 19.04 3.46 10.70
C LEU A 209 17.57 3.12 10.99
N ALA A 210 16.78 2.84 9.95
CA ALA A 210 15.39 2.44 10.11
C ALA A 210 15.27 1.04 10.75
N SER A 211 16.21 0.13 10.47
CA SER A 211 16.32 -1.16 11.13
C SER A 211 16.59 -1.02 12.62
N ALA A 212 17.52 -0.14 13.01
CA ALA A 212 17.81 0.17 14.40
C ALA A 212 16.56 0.73 15.12
N LEU A 213 15.79 1.62 14.47
CA LEU A 213 14.53 2.12 14.99
C LEU A 213 13.49 1.00 15.17
N GLY A 214 13.34 0.13 14.18
CA GLY A 214 12.41 -1.00 14.23
C GLY A 214 12.74 -1.97 15.37
N VAL A 215 14.03 -2.29 15.54
CA VAL A 215 14.53 -3.10 16.65
C VAL A 215 14.23 -2.41 17.99
N TRP A 216 14.58 -1.13 18.14
CA TRP A 216 14.32 -0.37 19.37
C TRP A 216 12.83 -0.36 19.74
N ALA A 217 11.95 -0.20 18.75
CA ALA A 217 10.50 -0.22 18.95
C ALA A 217 9.98 -1.62 19.32
N ALA A 218 10.48 -2.67 18.68
CA ALA A 218 10.10 -4.05 19.00
C ALA A 218 10.51 -4.43 20.43
N PHE A 219 11.72 -4.07 20.86
CA PHE A 219 12.18 -4.28 22.24
C PHE A 219 11.36 -3.49 23.26
N ALA A 220 11.04 -2.21 22.97
CA ALA A 220 10.19 -1.41 23.86
C ALA A 220 8.79 -2.03 24.05
N MET A 221 8.19 -2.55 22.98
CA MET A 221 6.93 -3.29 23.01
C MET A 221 7.02 -4.58 23.81
N ALA A 222 8.02 -5.42 23.52
CA ALA A 222 8.16 -6.72 24.17
C ALA A 222 8.42 -6.60 25.68
N LEU A 223 9.19 -5.59 26.09
CA LEU A 223 9.58 -5.40 27.50
C LEU A 223 8.55 -4.65 28.33
N ARG A 224 7.76 -3.74 27.73
CA ARG A 224 6.84 -2.86 28.49
C ARG A 224 5.35 -3.01 28.13
N GLY A 225 5.04 -3.71 27.03
CA GLY A 225 3.66 -3.85 26.52
C GLY A 225 2.95 -5.13 26.90
N ASP A 226 3.64 -6.13 27.46
CA ASP A 226 3.08 -7.46 27.78
C ASP A 226 2.32 -8.07 26.58
N GLY A 227 2.91 -7.94 25.39
CA GLY A 227 2.38 -8.40 24.09
C GLY A 227 3.44 -8.28 23.00
N THR A 228 3.08 -8.45 21.73
CA THR A 228 4.00 -8.28 20.59
C THR A 228 3.51 -7.13 19.69
N PRO A 229 4.36 -6.67 18.75
CA PRO A 229 3.97 -5.64 17.81
C PRO A 229 2.92 -6.00 16.76
N LEU A 230 2.53 -7.27 16.68
CA LEU A 230 1.55 -7.69 15.68
C LEU A 230 0.13 -7.37 16.15
N PRO A 231 -0.75 -6.90 15.24
CA PRO A 231 -2.18 -6.73 15.52
C PRO A 231 -2.82 -7.95 16.18
N SER A 232 -2.44 -9.17 15.77
CA SER A 232 -2.98 -10.43 16.26
C SER A 232 -2.49 -10.88 17.65
N ALA A 233 -1.51 -10.18 18.22
CA ALA A 233 -1.02 -10.39 19.58
C ALA A 233 -0.65 -9.04 20.24
N ALA A 234 -1.53 -8.06 20.09
CA ALA A 234 -1.29 -6.69 20.50
C ALA A 234 -0.97 -6.57 22.01
N ALA A 235 -0.12 -5.59 22.33
CA ALA A 235 0.27 -5.21 23.69
C ALA A 235 -0.96 -5.06 24.61
N ASN A 236 -0.94 -5.70 25.78
CA ASN A 236 -1.99 -5.60 26.80
C ASN A 236 -1.95 -4.24 27.53
N ARG A 237 -0.85 -3.50 27.43
CA ARG A 237 -0.66 -2.17 28.02
C ARG A 237 -0.26 -1.16 26.96
N LEU A 238 -0.67 0.09 27.15
CA LEU A 238 -0.22 1.20 26.31
C LEU A 238 1.28 1.46 26.54
N VAL A 239 2.09 1.32 25.49
CA VAL A 239 3.56 1.45 25.59
C VAL A 239 3.98 2.90 25.38
N LEU A 240 4.34 3.58 26.46
CA LEU A 240 4.86 4.95 26.46
C LEU A 240 6.37 5.00 26.71
N ALA A 241 7.13 4.15 26.01
CA ALA A 241 8.54 3.95 26.27
C ALA A 241 9.39 3.84 24.99
N GLY A 242 10.68 4.16 25.10
CA GLY A 242 11.59 4.14 23.97
C GLY A 242 11.11 5.06 22.84
N PRO A 243 11.06 4.57 21.58
CA PRO A 243 10.72 5.41 20.43
C PRO A 243 9.24 5.83 20.40
N TYR A 244 8.36 5.14 21.14
CA TYR A 244 6.95 5.51 21.28
C TYR A 244 6.76 6.87 22.00
N ARG A 245 7.78 7.37 22.71
CA ARG A 245 7.76 8.74 23.28
C ARG A 245 8.05 9.82 22.24
N LEU A 246 8.62 9.44 21.10
CA LEU A 246 9.04 10.36 20.02
C LEU A 246 8.01 10.39 18.90
N VAL A 247 7.49 9.23 18.50
CA VAL A 247 6.52 9.07 17.40
C VAL A 247 5.54 7.95 17.77
N ARG A 248 4.27 8.05 17.39
CA ARG A 248 3.26 7.07 17.84
C ARG A 248 3.42 5.70 17.21
N ASN A 249 3.83 5.66 15.94
CA ASN A 249 3.92 4.42 15.16
C ASN A 249 5.34 4.20 14.61
N PRO A 250 6.35 4.05 15.51
CA PRO A 250 7.74 3.91 15.11
C PRO A 250 7.99 2.66 14.27
N MET A 251 7.20 1.60 14.44
CA MET A 251 7.33 0.37 13.65
C MET A 251 6.80 0.50 12.23
N ALA A 252 5.64 1.15 12.04
CA ALA A 252 5.14 1.47 10.71
C ALA A 252 6.10 2.40 9.97
N LEU A 253 6.60 3.43 10.67
CA LEU A 253 7.63 4.33 10.14
C LEU A 253 8.90 3.57 9.75
N ALA A 254 9.42 2.72 10.63
CA ALA A 254 10.59 1.88 10.34
C ALA A 254 10.36 1.02 9.10
N GLY A 255 9.29 0.23 9.05
CA GLY A 255 9.03 -0.68 7.92
C GLY A 255 8.94 0.02 6.57
N ILE A 256 8.26 1.16 6.50
CA ILE A 256 8.14 1.97 5.28
C ILE A 256 9.51 2.54 4.87
N VAL A 257 10.25 3.14 5.81
CA VAL A 257 11.55 3.74 5.52
C VAL A 257 12.59 2.68 5.16
N GLN A 258 12.51 1.48 5.76
CA GLN A 258 13.31 0.33 5.38
C GLN A 258 13.02 -0.10 3.94
N ALA A 259 11.75 -0.28 3.56
CA ALA A 259 11.37 -0.65 2.20
C ALA A 259 11.86 0.38 1.17
N PHE A 260 11.79 1.68 1.51
CA PHE A 260 12.33 2.74 0.68
C PHE A 260 13.86 2.64 0.54
N GLY A 261 14.57 2.41 1.65
CA GLY A 261 16.02 2.16 1.65
C GLY A 261 16.44 0.93 0.84
N VAL A 262 15.65 -0.15 0.88
CA VAL A 262 15.85 -1.36 0.04
C VAL A 262 15.76 -1.00 -1.45
N GLY A 263 14.75 -0.22 -1.84
CA GLY A 263 14.60 0.23 -3.23
C GLY A 263 15.79 1.06 -3.72
N LEU A 264 16.25 2.01 -2.89
CA LEU A 264 17.43 2.82 -3.23
C LEU A 264 18.72 1.99 -3.30
N CYS A 265 18.95 1.09 -2.34
CA CYS A 265 20.14 0.23 -2.29
C CYS A 265 20.20 -0.74 -3.48
N GLY A 266 19.04 -1.27 -3.88
CA GLY A 266 18.87 -2.24 -4.96
C GLY A 266 18.72 -1.64 -6.36
N SER A 267 18.85 -0.32 -6.53
CA SER A 267 18.58 0.38 -7.81
C SER A 267 17.17 0.06 -8.37
N SER A 268 16.16 -0.04 -7.50
CA SER A 268 14.78 -0.33 -7.89
C SER A 268 13.86 0.82 -7.50
N TRP A 269 13.47 1.61 -8.48
CA TRP A 269 12.54 2.72 -8.27
C TRP A 269 11.12 2.21 -8.02
N LEU A 270 10.74 1.04 -8.54
CA LEU A 270 9.44 0.43 -8.27
C LEU A 270 9.30 0.01 -6.80
N VAL A 271 10.36 -0.51 -6.19
CA VAL A 271 10.38 -0.80 -4.75
C VAL A 271 10.27 0.49 -3.93
N ALA A 272 10.92 1.57 -4.35
CA ALA A 272 10.81 2.87 -3.69
C ALA A 272 9.36 3.42 -3.77
N VAL A 273 8.72 3.34 -4.94
CA VAL A 273 7.31 3.72 -5.12
C VAL A 273 6.38 2.83 -4.29
N TYR A 274 6.61 1.52 -4.27
CA TYR A 274 5.90 0.58 -3.42
C TYR A 274 5.94 0.99 -1.94
N ALA A 275 7.11 1.39 -1.43
CA ALA A 275 7.25 1.87 -0.05
C ALA A 275 6.43 3.13 0.21
N LEU A 276 6.43 4.09 -0.72
CA LEU A 276 5.63 5.32 -0.62
C LEU A 276 4.12 5.03 -0.67
N CYS A 277 3.68 4.11 -1.53
CA CYS A 277 2.31 3.62 -1.54
C CYS A 277 1.93 2.98 -0.19
N GLY A 278 2.89 2.34 0.49
CA GLY A 278 2.73 1.83 1.86
C GLY A 278 2.34 2.89 2.88
N ILE A 279 2.81 4.14 2.74
CA ILE A 279 2.40 5.27 3.60
C ILE A 279 0.91 5.56 3.44
N LEU A 280 0.45 5.67 2.20
CA LEU A 280 -0.94 5.93 1.89
C LEU A 280 -1.83 4.79 2.37
N TYR A 281 -1.45 3.55 2.05
CA TYR A 281 -2.14 2.35 2.50
C TYR A 281 -2.26 2.31 4.02
N TRP A 282 -1.15 2.49 4.74
CA TRP A 282 -1.17 2.41 6.19
C TRP A 282 -1.96 3.58 6.81
N ASN A 283 -1.77 4.82 6.34
CA ASN A 283 -2.44 5.99 6.92
C ASN A 283 -3.96 5.95 6.72
N GLU A 284 -4.40 5.48 5.56
CA GLU A 284 -5.82 5.52 5.18
C GLU A 284 -6.59 4.26 5.57
N LEU A 285 -5.93 3.10 5.57
CA LEU A 285 -6.59 1.82 5.82
C LEU A 285 -6.20 1.23 7.17
N VAL A 286 -4.93 1.16 7.55
CA VAL A 286 -4.51 0.45 8.77
C VAL A 286 -4.69 1.31 10.02
N ARG A 287 -4.14 2.53 9.99
CA ARG A 287 -4.11 3.47 11.11
C ARG A 287 -5.49 3.74 11.72
N PRO A 288 -6.58 3.98 10.94
CA PRO A 288 -7.88 4.24 11.54
C PRO A 288 -8.35 3.09 12.42
N PHE A 289 -8.22 1.84 11.97
CA PHE A 289 -8.60 0.68 12.78
C PHE A 289 -7.69 0.51 14.01
N GLU A 290 -6.39 0.76 13.87
CA GLU A 290 -5.44 0.69 14.98
C GLU A 290 -5.74 1.76 16.04
N GLU A 291 -5.95 3.01 15.65
CA GLU A 291 -6.29 4.09 16.58
C GLU A 291 -7.66 3.86 17.24
N ASP A 292 -8.65 3.31 16.53
CA ASP A 292 -9.96 2.97 17.09
C ASP A 292 -9.89 1.80 18.08
N ASP A 293 -9.05 0.79 17.83
CA ASP A 293 -8.79 -0.29 18.79
C ASP A 293 -8.14 0.27 20.07
N LEU A 294 -7.11 1.09 19.91
CA LEU A 294 -6.41 1.72 21.04
C LEU A 294 -7.34 2.64 21.84
N ALA A 295 -8.17 3.45 21.18
CA ALA A 295 -9.16 4.31 21.84
C ALA A 295 -10.19 3.50 22.63
N ARG A 296 -10.69 2.39 22.08
CA ARG A 296 -11.65 1.51 22.79
C ARG A 296 -11.04 0.82 24.00
N ARG A 297 -9.76 0.43 23.93
CA ARG A 297 -9.09 -0.35 24.98
C ARG A 297 -8.50 0.49 26.09
N PHE A 298 -7.97 1.67 25.77
CA PHE A 298 -7.23 2.52 26.71
C PHE A 298 -7.89 3.88 26.97
N GLY A 299 -8.93 4.25 26.22
CA GLY A 299 -9.76 5.43 26.48
C GLY A 299 -8.95 6.73 26.62
N ALA A 300 -9.16 7.42 27.74
CA ALA A 300 -8.56 8.73 28.01
C ALA A 300 -7.02 8.72 28.03
N GLU A 301 -6.39 7.61 28.43
CA GLU A 301 -4.93 7.49 28.42
C GLU A 301 -4.37 7.56 26.99
N PHE A 302 -5.03 6.89 26.05
CA PHE A 302 -4.66 6.94 24.65
C PHE A 302 -4.90 8.32 24.03
N GLU A 303 -6.01 8.98 24.37
CA GLU A 303 -6.26 10.34 23.87
C GLU A 303 -5.24 11.36 24.39
N ALA A 304 -4.86 11.27 25.68
CA ALA A 304 -3.78 12.09 26.22
C ALA A 304 -2.44 11.83 25.52
N TYR A 305 -2.13 10.57 25.24
CA TYR A 305 -0.94 10.19 24.47
C TYR A 305 -0.98 10.72 23.03
N ARG A 306 -2.12 10.56 22.34
CA ARG A 306 -2.37 11.02 20.97
C ARG A 306 -2.25 12.54 20.83
N ALA A 307 -2.71 13.30 21.82
CA ALA A 307 -2.55 14.74 21.85
C ALA A 307 -1.07 15.17 22.00
N ARG A 308 -0.27 14.37 22.71
CA ARG A 308 1.15 14.67 23.00
C ARG A 308 2.11 14.20 21.92
N VAL A 309 1.84 13.08 21.24
CA VAL A 309 2.79 12.45 20.32
C VAL A 309 2.21 12.39 18.91
N ARG A 310 2.98 12.84 17.92
CA ARG A 310 2.54 12.87 16.52
C ARG A 310 2.63 11.48 15.88
N CYS A 311 1.81 11.23 14.86
CA CYS A 311 1.75 9.93 14.19
C CYS A 311 3.05 9.58 13.44
N TRP A 312 3.56 10.54 12.67
CA TRP A 312 4.65 10.33 11.72
C TRP A 312 5.90 11.14 12.01
N VAL A 313 5.73 12.34 12.56
CA VAL A 313 6.83 13.29 12.77
C VAL A 313 7.38 13.11 14.19
N PRO A 314 8.65 12.68 14.35
CA PRO A 314 9.25 12.52 15.66
C PRO A 314 9.30 13.86 16.42
N ARG A 315 9.09 13.81 17.73
CA ARG A 315 9.36 14.94 18.62
C ARG A 315 10.87 15.08 18.86
N LEU A 316 11.33 16.32 18.95
CA LEU A 316 12.71 16.61 19.36
C LEU A 316 12.96 16.32 20.84
N ARG A 317 11.90 16.34 21.66
CA ARG A 317 11.94 15.98 23.09
C ARG A 317 10.92 14.88 23.38
N PRO A 318 11.31 13.80 24.08
CA PRO A 318 10.40 12.71 24.46
C PRO A 318 9.18 13.22 25.24
N ALA A 319 8.00 12.69 24.96
CA ALA A 319 6.81 12.96 25.75
C ALA A 319 6.98 12.45 27.19
N GLY A 320 6.58 13.27 28.17
CA GLY A 320 6.49 12.89 29.59
C GLY A 320 5.25 12.07 29.88
#